data_AF-A0A5D0XVG7-F1
#
_entry.id   AF-A0A5D0XVG7-F1
#
_cell.length_a   1.000
_cell.length_b   1.000
_cell.length_c   1.000
_cell.angle_alpha   90.00
_cell.angle_beta   90.00
_cell.angle_gamma   90.00
#
_symmetry.space_group_name_H-M   'P 1'
#
loop_
_entity.id
_entity.type
_entity.pdbx_description
1 polymer ?
#
loop_
_entity_poly.entity_id
_entity_poly.type
_entity_poly.pdbx_seq_one_letter_code
_entity_poly.pdbx_strand_id
1 'polypeptide(L)'
;MLSKVPEITIWFWIIKILCTTVGESFADYINMALGVGLVATAVIFSVITVVVLTVQMRLDRYHPGAYWLTVVVMSITGTLYTDILTDQAGVPLWVSSAVFSGALAIVFLIWFTKEHTLSIHSITNTPREAFYWLAVLTTFALGTALGDWTLELTGWGPGLSILLPLTLIGIMAILWRFGADPVLIFWIAYILTRPLGANIGDWLGLPPAEGGLGLGTFATSILFLAAILATVVYLGISRADVVERPRDSRALKAGPARPRTTLGVLVAVAVAVVGLLVYTNSLPHTSALADEGSAPTCGADAPALTQAEARAAAQGAYPAENLTQFRTIASDTLHLVAQGDQAAAADRATDLETAWDDSQDALTAADCRAWTFIDNQIDPVLSSVRSGNPDAATEQEALQSLLGTLGAG
;
A
#
# COMPACT_ATOMS: atom_id res chain seq x y z
N MET A 1 29.14 -0.97 19.02
CA MET A 1 27.99 -0.07 19.24
C MET A 1 26.93 -0.82 20.04
N LEU A 2 26.07 -0.11 20.77
CA LEU A 2 24.86 -0.73 21.37
C LEU A 2 23.86 -1.05 20.25
N SER A 3 22.94 -2.01 20.47
CA SER A 3 21.87 -2.31 19.50
C SER A 3 21.09 -1.03 19.16
N LYS A 4 20.87 -0.79 17.87
CA LYS A 4 20.04 0.32 17.36
C LYS A 4 18.58 -0.08 17.09
N VAL A 5 18.22 -1.32 17.39
CA VAL A 5 16.88 -1.90 17.17
C VAL A 5 16.23 -2.19 18.54
N PRO A 6 14.91 -1.94 18.69
CA PRO A 6 14.17 -2.20 19.92
C PRO A 6 14.18 -3.68 20.31
N GLU A 7 13.92 -3.95 21.59
CA GLU A 7 13.59 -5.30 22.06
C GLU A 7 12.27 -5.78 21.43
N ILE A 8 12.24 -7.04 20.98
CA ILE A 8 11.06 -7.67 20.39
C ILE A 8 10.06 -8.02 21.52
N THR A 9 9.39 -7.00 22.04
CA THR A 9 8.31 -7.14 23.03
C THR A 9 6.94 -7.14 22.35
N ILE A 10 5.86 -7.25 23.12
CA ILE A 10 4.51 -7.08 22.57
C ILE A 10 4.30 -5.70 21.94
N TRP A 11 4.95 -4.67 22.50
CA TRP A 11 4.88 -3.30 21.99
C TRP A 11 5.48 -3.15 20.61
N PHE A 12 6.56 -3.89 20.32
CA PHE A 12 7.17 -3.94 18.98
C PHE A 12 6.16 -4.40 17.94
N TRP A 13 5.41 -5.47 18.23
CA TRP A 13 4.43 -6.01 17.30
C TRP A 13 3.21 -5.08 17.14
N ILE A 14 2.72 -4.50 18.25
CA ILE A 14 1.60 -3.54 18.20
C ILE A 14 1.95 -2.37 17.30
N ILE A 15 3.03 -1.64 17.59
CA ILE A 15 3.38 -0.45 16.83
C ILE A 15 3.78 -0.78 15.39
N LYS A 16 4.41 -1.94 15.13
CA LYS A 16 4.68 -2.40 13.75
C LYS A 16 3.39 -2.59 12.96
N ILE A 17 2.37 -3.25 13.53
CA ILE A 17 1.06 -3.43 12.88
C ILE A 17 0.39 -2.06 12.64
N LEU A 18 0.47 -1.14 13.61
CA LEU A 18 -0.04 0.22 13.42
C LEU A 18 0.68 0.95 12.27
N CYS A 19 2.01 0.82 12.18
CA CYS A 19 2.80 1.44 11.11
C CYS A 19 2.48 0.86 9.73
N THR A 20 2.20 -0.44 9.65
CA THR A 20 1.75 -1.06 8.39
C THR A 20 0.38 -0.51 8.00
N THR A 21 -0.58 -0.41 8.92
CA THR A 21 -1.90 0.16 8.59
C THR A 21 -1.82 1.61 8.09
N VAL A 22 -1.02 2.47 8.72
CA VAL A 22 -0.78 3.83 8.22
C VAL A 22 -0.10 3.82 6.85
N GLY A 23 0.80 2.86 6.61
CA GLY A 23 1.51 2.74 5.34
C GLY A 23 0.58 2.62 4.13
N GLU A 24 -0.54 1.91 4.31
CA GLU A 24 -1.57 1.73 3.28
C GLU A 24 -2.44 2.98 3.18
N SER A 25 -3.26 3.22 4.20
CA SER A 25 -4.33 4.22 4.13
C SER A 25 -3.82 5.66 3.93
N PHE A 26 -2.57 5.96 4.33
CA PHE A 26 -1.97 7.28 4.12
C PHE A 26 -1.35 7.42 2.73
N ALA A 27 -0.81 6.33 2.15
CA ALA A 27 -0.37 6.33 0.76
C ALA A 27 -1.56 6.60 -0.16
N ASP A 28 -2.66 5.88 0.05
CA ASP A 28 -3.90 6.02 -0.74
C ASP A 28 -4.50 7.41 -0.59
N TYR A 29 -4.52 7.93 0.64
CA TYR A 29 -5.03 9.28 0.87
C TYR A 29 -4.23 10.35 0.11
N ILE A 30 -2.89 10.25 0.07
CA ILE A 30 -2.09 11.24 -0.67
C ILE A 30 -2.23 11.03 -2.18
N ASN A 31 -2.29 9.78 -2.63
CA ASN A 31 -2.44 9.44 -4.03
C ASN A 31 -3.81 9.89 -4.58
N MET A 32 -4.89 9.37 -3.98
CA MET A 32 -6.26 9.49 -4.47
C MET A 32 -6.95 10.75 -3.94
N ALA A 33 -6.88 11.03 -2.64
CA ALA A 33 -7.67 12.12 -2.04
C ALA A 33 -7.03 13.51 -2.20
N LEU A 34 -5.69 13.59 -2.25
CA LEU A 34 -4.98 14.84 -2.53
C LEU A 34 -4.63 15.02 -4.02
N GLY A 35 -4.90 14.02 -4.87
CA GLY A 35 -4.65 14.09 -6.31
C GLY A 35 -3.19 14.32 -6.69
N VAL A 36 -2.24 13.95 -5.82
CA VAL A 36 -0.80 14.12 -6.09
C VAL A 36 -0.34 13.17 -7.19
N GLY A 37 -1.03 12.03 -7.32
CA GLY A 37 -0.70 10.95 -8.24
C GLY A 37 0.41 10.04 -7.71
N LEU A 38 0.38 8.80 -8.18
CA LEU A 38 1.14 7.70 -7.60
C LEU A 38 2.66 7.93 -7.71
N VAL A 39 3.14 8.32 -8.90
CA VAL A 39 4.57 8.53 -9.16
C VAL A 39 5.12 9.70 -8.34
N ALA A 40 4.42 10.83 -8.30
CA ALA A 40 4.87 11.99 -7.56
C ALA A 40 4.92 11.70 -6.06
N THR A 41 3.90 11.01 -5.53
CA THR A 41 3.85 10.55 -4.15
C THR A 41 5.03 9.62 -3.84
N ALA A 42 5.30 8.63 -4.70
CA ALA A 42 6.44 7.73 -4.55
C ALA A 42 7.78 8.46 -4.57
N VAL A 43 7.97 9.44 -5.45
CA VAL A 43 9.21 10.25 -5.50
C VAL A 43 9.39 11.04 -4.20
N ILE A 44 8.34 11.69 -3.69
CA ILE A 44 8.37 12.44 -2.44
C ILE A 44 8.75 11.52 -1.28
N PHE A 45 8.06 10.39 -1.12
CA PHE A 45 8.32 9.45 -0.03
C PHE A 45 9.68 8.73 -0.17
N SER A 46 10.17 8.52 -1.39
CA SER A 46 11.52 8.02 -1.62
C SER A 46 12.58 8.98 -1.10
N VAL A 47 12.42 10.29 -1.38
CA VAL A 47 13.32 11.33 -0.85
C VAL A 47 13.23 11.39 0.67
N ILE A 48 12.02 11.38 1.24
CA ILE A 48 11.84 11.38 2.71
C ILE A 48 12.47 10.13 3.32
N THR A 49 12.30 8.95 2.72
CA THR A 49 12.92 7.68 3.14
C THR A 49 14.43 7.82 3.20
N VAL A 50 15.07 8.37 2.17
CA VAL A 50 16.52 8.58 2.16
C VAL A 50 16.94 9.51 3.30
N VAL A 51 16.19 10.59 3.56
CA VAL A 51 16.49 11.53 4.64
C VAL A 51 16.37 10.87 6.02
N VAL A 52 15.23 10.23 6.33
CA VAL A 52 15.01 9.62 7.64
C VAL A 52 15.95 8.44 7.88
N LEU A 53 16.21 7.63 6.85
CA LEU A 53 17.16 6.53 6.91
C LEU A 53 18.58 7.05 7.15
N THR A 54 18.98 8.14 6.49
CA THR A 54 20.30 8.76 6.73
C THR A 54 20.45 9.24 8.17
N VAL A 55 19.39 9.85 8.74
CA VAL A 55 19.37 10.24 10.15
C VAL A 55 19.51 9.00 11.04
N GLN A 56 18.71 7.96 10.81
CA GLN A 56 18.74 6.71 11.56
C GLN A 56 20.12 6.04 11.54
N MET A 57 20.74 5.94 10.37
CA MET A 57 22.07 5.34 10.17
C MET A 57 23.18 6.13 10.89
N ARG A 58 23.01 7.44 11.07
CA ARG A 58 23.95 8.32 11.79
C ARG A 58 23.82 8.27 13.31
N LEU A 59 22.70 7.82 13.84
CA LEU A 59 22.49 7.74 15.29
C LEU A 59 23.27 6.56 15.87
N ASP A 60 24.04 6.79 16.93
CA ASP A 60 24.90 5.76 17.55
C ASP A 60 24.17 4.83 18.53
N ARG A 61 22.89 5.12 18.81
CA ARG A 61 22.05 4.42 19.79
C ARG A 61 20.61 4.36 19.33
N TYR A 62 19.87 3.40 19.86
CA TYR A 62 18.42 3.30 19.63
C TYR A 62 17.70 4.55 20.13
N HIS A 63 16.98 5.21 19.21
CA HIS A 63 16.05 6.29 19.49
C HIS A 63 14.67 5.89 18.96
N PRO A 64 13.67 5.69 19.85
CA PRO A 64 12.34 5.23 19.44
C PRO A 64 11.71 6.08 18.33
N GLY A 65 11.81 7.42 18.44
CA GLY A 65 11.23 8.32 17.45
C GLY A 65 11.84 8.17 16.06
N ALA A 66 13.18 8.17 15.94
CA ALA A 66 13.85 8.06 14.64
C ALA A 66 13.64 6.68 14.00
N TYR A 67 13.68 5.63 14.80
CA TYR A 67 13.48 4.26 14.33
C TYR A 67 12.04 4.06 13.82
N TRP A 68 11.03 4.40 14.63
CA TRP A 68 9.64 4.19 14.23
C TRP A 68 9.21 5.13 13.11
N LEU A 69 9.73 6.36 13.06
CA LEU A 69 9.55 7.23 11.90
C LEU A 69 10.10 6.58 10.63
N THR A 70 11.30 6.02 10.68
CA THR A 70 11.89 5.31 9.52
C THR A 70 11.02 4.13 9.10
N VAL A 71 10.49 3.36 10.06
CA VAL A 71 9.58 2.23 9.78
C VAL A 71 8.28 2.70 9.12
N VAL A 72 7.67 3.80 9.57
CA VAL A 72 6.45 4.37 8.96
C VAL A 72 6.72 4.88 7.55
N VAL A 73 7.79 5.66 7.33
CA VAL A 73 8.07 6.19 5.99
C VAL A 73 8.41 5.05 5.01
N MET A 74 9.11 4.01 5.48
CA MET A 74 9.39 2.83 4.67
C MET A 74 8.16 1.96 4.40
N SER A 75 7.16 1.91 5.29
CA SER A 75 5.92 1.19 5.01
C SER A 75 5.15 1.86 3.87
N ILE A 76 5.04 3.19 3.90
CA ILE A 76 4.43 4.00 2.84
C ILE A 76 5.19 3.81 1.52
N THR A 77 6.52 3.98 1.54
CA THR A 77 7.35 3.87 0.33
C THR A 77 7.31 2.46 -0.26
N GLY A 78 7.29 1.42 0.58
CA GLY A 78 7.21 0.04 0.14
C GLY A 78 5.90 -0.30 -0.57
N THR A 79 4.76 0.23 -0.08
CA THR A 79 3.45 0.11 -0.74
C THR A 79 3.48 0.78 -2.10
N LEU A 80 3.84 2.07 -2.15
CA LEU A 80 3.89 2.82 -3.41
C LEU A 80 4.75 2.17 -4.51
N TYR A 81 5.82 1.46 -4.14
CA TYR A 81 6.63 0.73 -5.13
C TYR A 81 5.93 -0.51 -5.70
N THR A 82 5.12 -1.19 -4.89
CA THR A 82 4.28 -2.30 -5.38
C THR A 82 3.19 -1.75 -6.27
N ASP A 83 2.47 -0.72 -5.83
CA ASP A 83 1.35 -0.11 -6.55
C ASP A 83 1.79 0.45 -7.91
N ILE A 84 2.98 1.07 -7.99
CA ILE A 84 3.54 1.52 -9.28
C ILE A 84 3.73 0.34 -10.24
N LEU A 85 4.19 -0.81 -9.73
CA LEU A 85 4.37 -1.98 -10.57
C LEU A 85 3.04 -2.58 -11.01
N THR A 86 2.06 -2.67 -10.12
CA THR A 86 0.80 -3.37 -10.38
C THR A 86 -0.20 -2.48 -11.09
N ASP A 87 -0.44 -1.28 -10.56
CA ASP A 87 -1.58 -0.45 -10.94
C ASP A 87 -1.22 0.44 -12.12
N GLN A 88 0.03 0.94 -12.14
CA GLN A 88 0.51 1.79 -13.23
C GLN A 88 1.23 1.02 -14.33
N ALA A 89 2.11 0.07 -13.98
CA ALA A 89 2.86 -0.71 -14.97
C ALA A 89 2.16 -2.01 -15.37
N GLY A 90 1.03 -2.36 -14.74
CA GLY A 90 0.22 -3.55 -15.08
C GLY A 90 0.93 -4.87 -14.85
N VAL A 91 1.95 -4.90 -14.00
CA VAL A 91 2.67 -6.12 -13.67
C VAL A 91 1.76 -6.98 -12.80
N PRO A 92 1.44 -8.24 -13.20
CA PRO A 92 0.57 -9.09 -12.42
C PRO A 92 1.12 -9.30 -10.99
N LEU A 93 0.24 -9.30 -9.99
CA LEU A 93 0.61 -9.37 -8.58
C LEU A 93 1.42 -10.63 -8.20
N TRP A 94 1.17 -11.76 -8.88
CA TRP A 94 1.98 -12.97 -8.71
C TRP A 94 3.43 -12.78 -9.19
N VAL A 95 3.66 -11.97 -10.23
CA VAL A 95 5.01 -11.63 -10.73
C VAL A 95 5.70 -10.72 -9.72
N SER A 96 5.05 -9.65 -9.27
CA SER A 96 5.58 -8.73 -8.26
C SER A 96 5.94 -9.48 -6.97
N SER A 97 5.05 -10.35 -6.49
CA SER A 97 5.28 -11.23 -5.34
C SER A 97 6.50 -12.14 -5.53
N ALA A 98 6.66 -12.75 -6.70
CA ALA A 98 7.80 -13.62 -7.00
C ALA A 98 9.13 -12.83 -7.07
N VAL A 99 9.11 -11.64 -7.69
CA VAL A 99 10.28 -10.76 -7.80
C VAL A 99 10.72 -10.26 -6.43
N PHE A 100 9.80 -9.75 -5.60
CA PHE A 100 10.15 -9.29 -4.25
C PHE A 100 10.59 -10.43 -3.33
N SER A 101 10.00 -11.63 -3.48
CA SER A 101 10.46 -12.82 -2.77
C SER A 101 11.90 -13.20 -3.16
N GLY A 102 12.22 -13.17 -4.46
CA GLY A 102 13.56 -13.39 -4.97
C GLY A 102 14.56 -12.33 -4.48
N ALA A 103 14.17 -11.06 -4.53
CA ALA A 103 14.98 -9.95 -4.02
C ALA A 103 15.27 -10.11 -2.51
N LEU A 104 14.26 -10.43 -1.71
CA LEU A 104 14.42 -10.66 -0.28
C LEU A 104 15.34 -11.86 0.01
N ALA A 105 15.19 -12.95 -0.75
CA ALA A 105 16.07 -14.11 -0.63
C ALA A 105 17.53 -13.77 -0.96
N ILE A 106 17.77 -12.95 -1.99
CA ILE A 106 19.10 -12.45 -2.35
C ILE A 106 19.67 -11.58 -1.23
N VAL A 107 18.87 -10.66 -0.66
CA VAL A 107 19.29 -9.82 0.47
C VAL A 107 19.70 -10.67 1.66
N PHE A 108 18.88 -11.67 2.05
CA PHE A 108 19.22 -12.58 3.13
C PHE A 108 20.44 -13.45 2.81
N LEU A 109 20.60 -13.92 1.57
CA LEU A 109 21.76 -14.71 1.17
C LEU A 109 23.06 -13.90 1.27
N ILE A 110 23.07 -12.67 0.73
CA ILE A 110 24.24 -11.79 0.79
C ILE A 110 24.54 -11.41 2.24
N TRP A 111 23.51 -11.08 3.03
CA TRP A 111 23.68 -10.76 4.44
C TRP A 111 24.24 -11.95 5.23
N PHE A 112 23.69 -13.15 5.07
CA PHE A 112 24.15 -14.35 5.76
C PHE A 112 25.56 -14.77 5.33
N THR A 113 25.92 -14.65 4.06
CA THR A 113 27.27 -14.97 3.57
C THR A 113 28.33 -14.00 4.10
N LYS A 114 27.98 -12.73 4.33
CA LYS A 114 28.89 -11.71 4.85
C LYS A 114 29.00 -11.71 6.37
N GLU A 115 27.88 -11.89 7.06
CA GLU A 115 27.77 -11.62 8.51
C GLU A 115 27.48 -12.87 9.34
N HIS A 116 27.21 -14.02 8.68
CA HIS A 116 26.93 -15.33 9.27
C HIS A 116 25.77 -15.36 10.29
N THR A 117 24.91 -14.35 10.25
CA THR A 117 23.69 -14.27 11.07
C THR A 117 22.67 -13.34 10.42
N LEU A 118 21.39 -13.67 10.60
CA LEU A 118 20.24 -12.83 10.22
C LEU A 118 19.53 -12.25 11.46
N SER A 119 20.20 -12.31 12.63
CA SER A 119 19.62 -11.87 13.89
C SER A 119 19.66 -10.35 14.03
N ILE A 120 18.49 -9.77 14.27
CA ILE A 120 18.33 -8.32 14.50
C ILE A 120 19.02 -7.83 15.79
N HIS A 121 19.26 -8.71 16.76
CA HIS A 121 19.96 -8.36 18.00
C HIS A 121 21.46 -8.08 17.80
N SER A 122 21.99 -8.39 16.62
CA SER A 122 23.42 -8.23 16.29
C SER A 122 23.72 -7.00 15.42
N ILE A 123 22.75 -6.10 15.23
CA ILE A 123 22.90 -4.88 14.43
C ILE A 123 23.76 -3.88 15.20
N THR A 124 25.07 -4.03 15.02
CA THR A 124 26.11 -3.33 15.79
C THR A 124 27.14 -2.61 14.91
N ASN A 125 27.04 -2.77 13.59
CA ASN A 125 27.88 -2.12 12.58
C ASN A 125 27.00 -1.59 11.41
N THR A 126 27.53 -0.64 10.65
CA THR A 126 26.82 0.01 9.53
C THR A 126 26.42 -0.96 8.41
N PRO A 127 27.25 -1.96 8.00
CA PRO A 127 26.85 -2.93 6.99
C PRO A 127 25.63 -3.77 7.38
N ARG A 128 25.57 -4.27 8.63
CA ARG A 128 24.40 -5.03 9.13
C ARG A 128 23.16 -4.16 9.21
N GLU A 129 23.33 -2.89 9.59
CA GLU A 129 22.22 -1.93 9.62
C GLU A 129 21.67 -1.67 8.22
N ALA A 130 22.53 -1.54 7.20
CA ALA A 130 22.10 -1.38 5.81
C ALA A 130 21.34 -2.62 5.28
N PHE A 131 21.83 -3.84 5.55
CA PHE A 131 21.12 -5.07 5.17
C PHE A 131 19.78 -5.19 5.88
N TYR A 132 19.72 -4.81 7.15
CA TYR A 132 18.48 -4.80 7.92
C TYR A 132 17.44 -3.87 7.29
N TRP A 133 17.80 -2.62 7.00
CA TRP A 133 16.87 -1.65 6.41
C TRP A 133 16.46 -2.02 4.98
N LEU A 134 17.38 -2.58 4.19
CA LEU A 134 17.06 -3.09 2.86
C LEU A 134 16.08 -4.27 2.93
N ALA A 135 16.30 -5.20 3.86
CA ALA A 135 15.36 -6.30 4.11
C ALA A 135 14.00 -5.76 4.54
N VAL A 136 13.96 -4.79 5.48
CA VAL A 136 12.71 -4.15 5.92
C VAL A 136 11.94 -3.54 4.76
N LEU A 137 12.58 -2.72 3.91
CA LEU A 137 11.93 -2.13 2.74
C LEU A 137 11.39 -3.20 1.78
N THR A 138 12.21 -4.24 1.50
CA THR A 138 11.79 -5.33 0.60
C THR A 138 10.63 -6.14 1.18
N THR A 139 10.60 -6.36 2.50
CA THR A 139 9.48 -7.04 3.16
C THR A 139 8.20 -6.23 3.17
N PHE A 140 8.29 -4.89 3.15
CA PHE A 140 7.11 -4.04 2.99
C PHE A 140 6.51 -4.21 1.59
N ALA A 141 7.31 -4.03 0.55
CA ALA A 141 6.85 -4.22 -0.84
C ALA A 141 6.32 -5.64 -1.08
N LEU A 142 7.04 -6.67 -0.63
CA LEU A 142 6.58 -8.06 -0.69
C LEU A 142 5.25 -8.27 0.06
N GLY A 143 5.12 -7.67 1.24
CA GLY A 143 3.95 -7.83 2.08
C GLY A 143 2.69 -7.19 1.48
N THR A 144 2.83 -6.05 0.81
CA THR A 144 1.77 -5.41 0.02
C THR A 144 1.38 -6.34 -1.13
N ALA A 145 2.34 -6.72 -1.99
CA ALA A 145 2.07 -7.58 -3.15
C ALA A 145 1.41 -8.93 -2.78
N LEU A 146 1.83 -9.56 -1.66
CA LEU A 146 1.21 -10.80 -1.17
C LEU A 146 -0.18 -10.57 -0.58
N GLY A 147 -0.40 -9.41 0.04
CA GLY A 147 -1.70 -8.99 0.54
C GLY A 147 -2.68 -8.93 -0.62
N ASP A 148 -2.43 -8.03 -1.56
CA ASP A 148 -3.30 -7.74 -2.71
C ASP A 148 -3.52 -8.98 -3.56
N TRP A 149 -2.46 -9.77 -3.79
CA TRP A 149 -2.58 -11.03 -4.52
C TRP A 149 -3.53 -12.02 -3.82
N THR A 150 -3.59 -12.00 -2.49
CA THR A 150 -4.56 -12.81 -1.74
C THR A 150 -5.98 -12.33 -1.97
N LEU A 151 -6.24 -11.02 -1.99
CA LEU A 151 -7.58 -10.49 -2.32
C LEU A 151 -7.97 -10.84 -3.76
N GLU A 152 -7.04 -10.66 -4.71
CA GLU A 152 -7.25 -10.99 -6.14
C GLU A 152 -7.59 -12.47 -6.34
N LEU A 153 -6.83 -13.38 -5.72
CA LEU A 153 -7.02 -14.82 -5.88
C LEU A 153 -8.25 -15.38 -5.18
N THR A 154 -8.74 -14.71 -4.15
CA THR A 154 -9.79 -15.29 -3.28
C THR A 154 -11.14 -14.58 -3.44
N GLY A 155 -11.14 -13.34 -3.93
CA GLY A 155 -12.31 -12.46 -3.90
C GLY A 155 -12.76 -12.12 -2.48
N TRP A 156 -11.91 -12.33 -1.47
CA TRP A 156 -12.23 -12.00 -0.09
C TRP A 156 -12.13 -10.49 0.10
N GLY A 157 -13.16 -9.90 0.70
CA GLY A 157 -13.09 -8.52 1.15
C GLY A 157 -12.04 -8.34 2.27
N PRO A 158 -11.54 -7.11 2.48
CA PRO A 158 -10.41 -6.84 3.39
C PRO A 158 -10.60 -7.41 4.80
N GLY A 159 -11.80 -7.31 5.35
CA GLY A 159 -12.11 -7.81 6.69
C GLY A 159 -11.94 -9.32 6.86
N LEU A 160 -12.31 -10.13 5.85
CA LEU A 160 -12.12 -11.58 5.89
C LEU A 160 -10.64 -11.94 5.69
N SER A 161 -9.95 -11.22 4.81
CA SER A 161 -8.54 -11.40 4.50
C SER A 161 -7.61 -11.19 5.71
N ILE A 162 -8.05 -10.48 6.76
CA ILE A 162 -7.35 -10.37 8.06
C ILE A 162 -7.08 -11.75 8.69
N LEU A 163 -8.00 -12.70 8.54
CA LEU A 163 -7.94 -13.99 9.26
C LEU A 163 -6.74 -14.83 8.86
N LEU A 164 -6.33 -14.79 7.58
CA LEU A 164 -5.22 -15.59 7.07
C LEU A 164 -3.87 -15.18 7.71
N PRO A 165 -3.38 -13.93 7.57
CA PRO A 165 -2.12 -13.52 8.18
C PRO A 165 -2.19 -13.57 9.71
N LEU A 166 -3.34 -13.27 10.33
CA LEU A 166 -3.53 -13.40 11.77
C LEU A 166 -3.34 -14.85 12.25
N THR A 167 -3.94 -15.82 11.56
CA THR A 167 -3.80 -17.24 11.88
C THR A 167 -2.37 -17.70 11.70
N LEU A 168 -1.71 -17.30 10.61
CA LEU A 168 -0.31 -17.65 10.36
C LEU A 168 0.64 -17.07 11.40
N ILE A 169 0.43 -15.82 11.83
CA ILE A 169 1.18 -15.21 12.94
C ILE A 169 0.94 -15.99 14.24
N GLY A 170 -0.30 -16.41 14.52
CA GLY A 170 -0.64 -17.27 15.65
C GLY A 170 0.13 -18.60 15.63
N ILE A 171 0.20 -19.26 14.47
CA ILE A 171 0.99 -20.49 14.29
C ILE A 171 2.47 -20.22 14.54
N MET A 172 3.02 -19.10 14.04
CA MET A 172 4.41 -18.72 14.29
C MET A 172 4.68 -18.51 15.78
N ALA A 173 3.79 -17.84 16.51
CA ALA A 173 3.91 -17.64 17.95
C ALA A 173 3.90 -18.98 18.72
N ILE A 174 3.05 -19.92 18.30
CA ILE A 174 3.01 -21.28 18.87
C ILE A 174 4.32 -22.02 18.58
N LEU A 175 4.79 -22.02 17.34
CA LEU A 175 6.06 -22.67 16.95
C LEU A 175 7.25 -22.11 17.73
N TRP A 176 7.32 -20.79 17.91
CA TRP A 176 8.33 -20.14 18.73
C TRP A 176 8.26 -20.60 20.19
N ARG A 177 7.05 -20.73 20.75
CA ARG A 177 6.86 -21.23 22.13
C ARG A 177 7.34 -22.67 22.32
N PHE A 178 7.33 -23.48 21.25
CA PHE A 178 7.81 -24.86 21.20
C PHE A 178 9.28 -25.00 20.77
N GLY A 179 10.03 -23.90 20.65
CA GLY A 179 11.48 -23.91 20.42
C GLY A 179 11.90 -23.90 18.95
N ALA A 180 11.04 -23.43 18.03
CA ALA A 180 11.45 -23.11 16.67
C ALA A 180 12.53 -22.02 16.65
N ASP A 181 13.30 -21.97 15.55
CA ASP A 181 14.35 -20.97 15.35
C ASP A 181 13.78 -19.53 15.46
N PRO A 182 14.21 -18.72 16.44
CA PRO A 182 13.62 -17.40 16.66
C PRO A 182 13.82 -16.43 15.50
N VAL A 183 14.90 -16.58 14.72
CA VAL A 183 15.21 -15.67 13.61
C VAL A 183 14.29 -15.95 12.43
N LEU A 184 14.10 -17.21 12.08
CA LEU A 184 13.18 -17.63 11.02
C LEU A 184 11.74 -17.24 11.33
N ILE A 185 11.28 -17.55 12.55
CA ILE A 185 9.92 -17.19 12.99
C ILE A 185 9.73 -15.68 12.99
N PHE A 186 10.74 -14.91 13.43
CA PHE A 186 10.69 -13.46 13.40
C PHE A 186 10.47 -12.93 11.98
N TRP A 187 11.27 -13.35 11.00
CA TRP A 187 11.16 -12.82 9.63
C TRP A 187 9.85 -13.22 8.94
N ILE A 188 9.36 -14.45 9.17
CA ILE A 188 8.06 -14.89 8.65
C ILE A 188 6.94 -14.04 9.26
N ALA A 189 6.92 -13.91 10.59
CA ALA A 189 5.93 -13.08 11.26
C ALA A 189 6.02 -11.60 10.82
N TYR A 190 7.24 -11.09 10.64
CA TYR A 190 7.48 -9.72 10.18
C TYR A 190 6.87 -9.45 8.80
N ILE A 191 7.07 -10.36 7.84
CA ILE A 191 6.44 -10.27 6.51
C ILE A 191 4.92 -10.28 6.64
N LEU A 192 4.36 -11.23 7.42
CA LEU A 192 2.91 -11.39 7.60
C LEU A 192 2.24 -10.21 8.31
N THR A 193 2.97 -9.39 9.08
CA THR A 193 2.36 -8.19 9.69
C THR A 193 1.92 -7.15 8.67
N ARG A 194 2.54 -7.11 7.48
CA ARG A 194 2.18 -6.13 6.45
C ARG A 194 0.78 -6.38 5.86
N PRO A 195 0.47 -7.57 5.30
CA PRO A 195 -0.88 -7.84 4.79
C PRO A 195 -1.92 -7.81 5.92
N LEU A 196 -1.55 -8.17 7.16
CA LEU A 196 -2.43 -7.98 8.30
C LEU A 196 -2.81 -6.50 8.51
N GLY A 197 -1.80 -5.61 8.48
CA GLY A 197 -2.00 -4.18 8.71
C GLY A 197 -2.76 -3.48 7.58
N ALA A 198 -2.46 -3.82 6.33
CA ALA A 198 -3.16 -3.31 5.14
C ALA A 198 -4.65 -3.67 5.22
N ASN A 199 -4.97 -4.96 5.31
CA ASN A 199 -6.35 -5.45 5.41
C ASN A 199 -7.14 -4.82 6.59
N ILE A 200 -6.50 -4.52 7.72
CA ILE A 200 -7.14 -3.80 8.83
C ILE A 200 -7.43 -2.34 8.46
N GLY A 201 -6.50 -1.68 7.77
CA GLY A 201 -6.67 -0.32 7.27
C GLY A 201 -7.83 -0.21 6.30
N ASP A 202 -7.86 -1.08 5.30
CA ASP A 202 -8.86 -1.06 4.23
C ASP A 202 -10.22 -1.46 4.79
N TRP A 203 -10.26 -2.47 5.67
CA TRP A 203 -11.50 -2.84 6.36
C TRP A 203 -12.06 -1.70 7.21
N LEU A 204 -11.24 -0.83 7.78
CA LEU A 204 -11.71 0.32 8.54
C LEU A 204 -12.05 1.50 7.63
N GLY A 205 -11.24 1.76 6.60
CA GLY A 205 -11.28 2.93 5.74
C GLY A 205 -12.31 2.84 4.60
N LEU A 206 -12.38 1.72 3.89
CA LEU A 206 -13.18 1.57 2.68
C LEU A 206 -14.69 1.61 2.98
N PRO A 207 -15.52 2.02 2.00
CA PRO A 207 -16.98 1.98 2.12
C PRO A 207 -17.54 0.57 2.34
N PRO A 208 -18.77 0.43 2.88
CA PRO A 208 -19.44 -0.86 2.99
C PRO A 208 -19.67 -1.59 1.67
N ALA A 209 -19.71 -0.87 0.55
CA ALA A 209 -19.84 -1.45 -0.79
C ALA A 209 -18.61 -2.33 -1.15
N GLU A 210 -17.42 -1.90 -0.75
CA GLU A 210 -16.14 -2.59 -0.99
C GLU A 210 -15.76 -3.53 0.19
N GLY A 211 -16.68 -3.73 1.14
CA GLY A 211 -16.47 -4.63 2.28
C GLY A 211 -15.76 -4.00 3.48
N GLY A 212 -15.64 -2.66 3.54
CA GLY A 212 -15.13 -1.92 4.68
C GLY A 212 -16.21 -1.40 5.65
N LEU A 213 -15.78 -0.73 6.73
CA LEU A 213 -16.64 -0.16 7.76
C LEU A 213 -17.04 1.30 7.48
N GLY A 214 -16.41 1.95 6.49
CA GLY A 214 -16.75 3.30 6.05
C GLY A 214 -16.30 4.43 6.97
N LEU A 215 -15.21 4.25 7.75
CA LEU A 215 -14.65 5.37 8.54
C LEU A 215 -13.98 6.42 7.65
N GLY A 216 -13.60 6.05 6.42
CA GLY A 216 -12.85 6.88 5.49
C GLY A 216 -11.34 6.78 5.72
N THR A 217 -10.57 6.75 4.63
CA THR A 217 -9.10 6.62 4.62
C THR A 217 -8.40 7.68 5.46
N PHE A 218 -8.90 8.93 5.42
CA PHE A 218 -8.37 10.04 6.21
C PHE A 218 -8.53 9.85 7.72
N ALA A 219 -9.75 9.51 8.18
CA ALA A 219 -10.02 9.35 9.60
C ALA A 219 -9.27 8.14 10.18
N THR A 220 -9.22 7.03 9.42
CA THR A 220 -8.42 5.85 9.75
C THR A 220 -6.94 6.23 9.86
N SER A 221 -6.37 6.95 8.89
CA SER A 221 -4.97 7.39 8.92
C SER A 221 -4.64 8.23 10.15
N ILE A 222 -5.49 9.21 10.51
CA ILE A 222 -5.29 10.05 11.70
C ILE A 222 -5.35 9.21 12.98
N LEU A 223 -6.32 8.30 13.09
CA LEU A 223 -6.48 7.43 14.26
C LEU A 223 -5.21 6.60 14.50
N PHE A 224 -4.70 5.96 13.46
CA PHE A 224 -3.50 5.14 13.57
C PHE A 224 -2.23 5.97 13.80
N LEU A 225 -2.07 7.12 13.14
CA LEU A 225 -0.96 8.04 13.42
C LEU A 225 -0.96 8.52 14.88
N ALA A 226 -2.14 8.84 15.43
CA ALA A 226 -2.28 9.19 16.84
C ALA A 226 -1.92 8.02 17.77
N ALA A 227 -2.33 6.79 17.43
CA ALA A 227 -1.99 5.60 18.19
C ALA A 227 -0.48 5.28 18.14
N ILE A 228 0.17 5.46 16.99
CA ILE A 228 1.63 5.35 16.84
C ILE A 228 2.29 6.39 17.72
N LEU A 229 1.90 7.66 17.60
CA LEU A 229 2.49 8.75 18.39
C LEU A 229 2.36 8.48 19.89
N ALA A 230 1.18 8.08 20.36
CA ALA A 230 0.95 7.71 21.76
C ALA A 230 1.87 6.56 22.21
N THR A 231 2.04 5.54 21.37
CA THR A 231 2.91 4.39 21.67
C THR A 231 4.39 4.81 21.68
N VAL A 232 4.84 5.61 20.72
CA VAL A 232 6.22 6.14 20.66
C VAL A 232 6.52 7.01 21.88
N VAL A 233 5.60 7.89 22.27
CA VAL A 233 5.74 8.72 23.47
C VAL A 233 5.81 7.85 24.72
N TYR A 234 4.92 6.86 24.85
CA TYR A 234 4.96 5.91 25.95
C TYR A 234 6.28 5.15 26.02
N LEU A 235 6.79 4.64 24.90
CA LEU A 235 8.07 3.93 24.83
C LEU A 235 9.25 4.87 25.14
N GLY A 236 9.21 6.11 24.65
CA GLY A 236 10.22 7.13 24.96
C GLY A 236 10.32 7.45 26.44
N ILE A 237 9.19 7.48 27.16
CA ILE A 237 9.13 7.73 28.61
C ILE A 237 9.47 6.47 29.41
N SER A 238 8.83 5.34 29.08
CA SER A 238 8.94 4.10 29.85
C SER A 238 10.23 3.34 29.61
N ARG A 239 10.89 3.55 28.46
CA ARG A 239 12.04 2.78 27.97
C ARG A 239 11.82 1.26 27.98
N ALA A 240 10.56 0.83 27.90
CA ALA A 240 10.17 -0.58 27.95
C ALA A 240 10.69 -1.42 26.76
N ASP A 241 11.20 -0.74 25.73
CA ASP A 241 11.76 -1.29 24.50
C ASP A 241 13.30 -1.17 24.40
N VAL A 242 13.95 -0.61 25.42
CA VAL A 242 15.41 -0.47 25.50
C VAL A 242 16.01 -1.73 26.14
N VAL A 243 17.00 -2.33 25.47
CA VAL A 243 17.77 -3.45 26.01
C VAL A 243 18.67 -2.96 27.16
N GLU A 244 18.14 -2.82 28.37
CA GLU A 244 18.85 -2.23 29.52
C GLU A 244 19.74 -3.23 30.29
N ARG A 245 19.58 -4.54 30.10
CA ARG A 245 20.44 -5.57 30.70
C ARG A 245 20.63 -6.74 29.76
N PRO A 246 21.82 -7.37 29.70
CA PRO A 246 21.87 -8.78 29.38
C PRO A 246 21.09 -9.48 30.48
N ARG A 247 19.78 -9.67 30.29
CA ARG A 247 19.06 -10.68 31.06
C ARG A 247 19.89 -11.92 30.88
N ASP A 248 20.36 -12.48 32.00
CA ASP A 248 20.93 -13.81 32.05
C ASP A 248 20.04 -14.66 31.17
N SER A 249 20.57 -14.98 30.00
CA SER A 249 19.95 -15.91 29.11
C SER A 249 20.17 -17.23 29.83
N ARG A 250 19.30 -17.51 30.81
CA ARG A 250 18.47 -18.70 30.65
C ARG A 250 17.83 -18.54 29.28
N ALA A 251 18.64 -18.82 28.25
CA ALA A 251 18.20 -19.49 27.08
C ALA A 251 17.25 -20.52 27.67
N LEU A 252 15.96 -20.33 27.38
CA LEU A 252 15.12 -21.46 27.10
C LEU A 252 16.01 -22.29 26.17
N LYS A 253 16.76 -23.23 26.75
CA LYS A 253 17.49 -24.24 26.00
C LYS A 253 16.40 -24.74 25.11
N ALA A 254 16.48 -24.42 23.81
CA ALA A 254 15.52 -24.91 22.86
C ALA A 254 15.46 -26.41 23.17
N GLY A 255 14.34 -26.86 23.72
CA GLY A 255 14.08 -28.29 23.77
C GLY A 255 14.26 -28.74 22.33
N PRO A 256 14.88 -29.88 22.07
CA PRO A 256 15.16 -30.31 20.71
C PRO A 256 13.84 -30.70 20.02
N ALA A 257 12.99 -29.71 19.69
CA ALA A 257 12.22 -29.78 18.47
C ALA A 257 13.29 -29.87 17.38
N ARG A 258 13.49 -31.08 16.87
CA ARG A 258 14.49 -31.36 15.86
C ARG A 258 14.23 -30.34 14.74
N PRO A 259 15.20 -29.56 14.25
CA PRO A 259 14.96 -28.54 13.21
C PRO A 259 14.16 -29.07 12.01
N ARG A 260 14.22 -30.38 11.76
CA ARG A 260 13.39 -31.14 10.81
C ARG A 260 11.88 -31.14 11.11
N THR A 261 11.44 -31.22 12.38
CA THR A 261 10.01 -31.17 12.74
C THR A 261 9.44 -29.78 12.52
N THR A 262 10.17 -28.73 12.93
CA THR A 262 9.77 -27.34 12.68
C THR A 262 9.67 -27.06 11.18
N LEU A 263 10.68 -27.47 10.40
CA LEU A 263 10.64 -27.37 8.94
C LEU A 263 9.45 -28.14 8.35
N GLY A 264 9.19 -29.36 8.86
CA GLY A 264 8.04 -30.16 8.44
C GLY A 264 6.70 -29.46 8.70
N VAL A 265 6.52 -28.80 9.85
CA VAL A 265 5.32 -28.01 10.13
C VAL A 265 5.25 -26.80 9.21
N LEU A 266 6.34 -26.07 9.00
CA LEU A 266 6.35 -24.91 8.09
C LEU A 266 5.99 -25.31 6.65
N VAL A 267 6.52 -26.43 6.15
CA VAL A 267 6.16 -26.97 4.83
C VAL A 267 4.69 -27.39 4.80
N ALA A 268 4.19 -28.07 5.83
CA ALA A 268 2.77 -28.45 5.90
C ALA A 268 1.84 -27.23 5.93
N VAL A 269 2.20 -26.18 6.68
CA VAL A 269 1.47 -24.91 6.72
C VAL A 269 1.50 -24.23 5.35
N ALA A 270 2.66 -24.16 4.70
CA ALA A 270 2.78 -23.58 3.36
C ALA A 270 1.92 -24.34 2.33
N VAL A 271 1.95 -25.68 2.35
CA VAL A 271 1.10 -26.51 1.48
C VAL A 271 -0.38 -26.29 1.79
N ALA A 272 -0.77 -26.17 3.06
CA ALA A 272 -2.15 -25.88 3.44
C ALA A 272 -2.60 -24.49 2.97
N VAL A 273 -1.75 -23.47 3.06
CA VAL A 273 -2.04 -22.11 2.55
C VAL A 273 -2.19 -22.14 1.03
N VAL A 274 -1.24 -22.75 0.31
CA VAL A 274 -1.33 -22.86 -1.15
C VAL A 274 -2.59 -23.64 -1.56
N GLY A 275 -2.88 -24.76 -0.89
CA GLY A 275 -4.09 -25.54 -1.13
C GLY A 275 -5.38 -24.74 -0.87
N LEU A 276 -5.41 -23.94 0.20
CA LEU A 276 -6.51 -23.04 0.50
C LEU A 276 -6.68 -21.99 -0.59
N LEU A 277 -5.61 -21.30 -0.99
CA LEU A 277 -5.64 -20.25 -2.02
C LEU A 277 -6.05 -20.81 -3.39
N VAL A 278 -5.53 -21.98 -3.78
CA VAL A 278 -5.92 -22.65 -5.04
C VAL A 278 -7.38 -23.07 -5.00
N TYR A 279 -7.85 -23.60 -3.86
CA TYR A 279 -9.24 -23.99 -3.70
C TYR A 279 -10.18 -22.78 -3.77
N THR A 280 -9.89 -21.69 -3.06
CA THR A 280 -10.69 -20.47 -3.10
C THR A 280 -10.69 -19.85 -4.50
N ASN A 281 -9.54 -19.82 -5.16
CA ASN A 281 -9.42 -19.33 -6.53
C ASN A 281 -10.23 -20.15 -7.55
N SER A 282 -10.47 -21.44 -7.25
CA SER A 282 -11.30 -22.30 -8.12
C SER A 282 -12.81 -22.07 -7.98
N LEU A 283 -13.24 -21.36 -6.94
CA LEU A 283 -14.65 -20.99 -6.75
C LEU A 283 -14.97 -19.75 -7.58
N PRO A 284 -16.20 -19.58 -8.10
CA PRO A 284 -16.60 -18.34 -8.76
C PRO A 284 -16.53 -17.17 -7.78
N HIS A 285 -15.71 -16.17 -8.08
CA HIS A 285 -15.57 -14.94 -7.30
C HIS A 285 -15.22 -13.78 -8.24
N THR A 286 -15.49 -12.56 -7.79
CA THR A 286 -14.96 -11.32 -8.35
C THR A 286 -13.85 -10.84 -7.42
N SER A 287 -12.76 -10.32 -7.98
CA SER A 287 -11.67 -9.77 -7.16
C SER A 287 -12.21 -8.58 -6.35
N ALA A 288 -11.84 -8.49 -5.07
CA ALA A 288 -12.18 -7.32 -4.24
C ALA A 288 -11.42 -6.06 -4.69
N LEU A 289 -10.36 -6.22 -5.49
CA LEU A 289 -9.62 -5.12 -6.13
C LEU A 289 -10.18 -4.76 -7.51
N ALA A 290 -11.19 -5.48 -8.02
CA ALA A 290 -11.77 -5.19 -9.33
C ALA A 290 -12.47 -3.83 -9.36
N ASP A 291 -13.01 -3.38 -8.22
CA ASP A 291 -13.65 -2.08 -8.05
C ASP A 291 -12.64 -0.94 -7.86
N GLU A 292 -11.35 -1.24 -7.62
CA GLU A 292 -10.26 -0.25 -7.53
C GLU A 292 -9.70 0.17 -8.90
N GLY A 293 -10.24 -0.37 -10.01
CA GLY A 293 -9.98 0.09 -11.37
C GLY A 293 -8.50 0.28 -11.68
N SER A 294 -7.78 -0.81 -12.03
CA SER A 294 -6.42 -0.65 -12.56
C SER A 294 -6.46 0.26 -13.79
N ALA A 295 -5.73 1.38 -13.75
CA ALA A 295 -5.55 2.24 -14.90
C ALA A 295 -5.14 1.36 -16.10
N PRO A 296 -5.85 1.40 -17.22
CA PRO A 296 -5.54 0.58 -18.37
C PRO A 296 -4.09 0.78 -18.81
N THR A 297 -3.31 -0.30 -18.91
CA THR A 297 -1.92 -0.22 -19.38
C THR A 297 -1.89 -0.09 -20.90
N CYS A 298 -1.87 1.15 -21.36
CA CYS A 298 -1.90 1.47 -22.77
C CYS A 298 -0.52 1.35 -23.45
N GLY A 299 0.12 0.18 -23.33
CA GLY A 299 1.42 -0.13 -23.93
C GLY A 299 2.57 0.71 -23.36
N ALA A 300 3.51 0.06 -22.65
CA ALA A 300 4.58 0.68 -21.86
C ALA A 300 5.57 1.61 -22.62
N ASP A 301 5.49 1.72 -23.96
CA ASP A 301 6.44 2.46 -24.80
C ASP A 301 5.81 3.61 -25.61
N ALA A 302 4.52 3.91 -25.42
CA ALA A 302 3.86 4.98 -26.18
C ALA A 302 4.11 6.37 -25.55
N PRO A 303 4.52 7.40 -26.32
CA PRO A 303 4.68 8.76 -25.79
C PRO A 303 3.36 9.31 -25.23
N ALA A 304 3.41 10.18 -24.23
CA ALA A 304 2.20 10.82 -23.69
C ALA A 304 1.46 11.59 -24.79
N LEU A 305 0.13 11.45 -24.84
CA LEU A 305 -0.70 12.22 -25.77
C LEU A 305 -0.67 13.70 -25.39
N THR A 306 -0.59 14.57 -26.39
CA THR A 306 -0.98 15.98 -26.22
C THR A 306 -2.51 16.09 -26.17
N GLN A 307 -3.02 17.21 -25.64
CA GLN A 307 -4.47 17.45 -25.57
C GLN A 307 -5.17 17.35 -26.95
N ALA A 308 -4.51 17.83 -28.01
CA ALA A 308 -5.04 17.76 -29.37
C ALA A 308 -5.08 16.32 -29.91
N GLU A 309 -4.07 15.52 -29.60
CA GLU A 309 -4.02 14.11 -29.99
C GLU A 309 -5.04 13.28 -29.21
N ALA A 310 -5.19 13.52 -27.90
CA ALA A 310 -6.21 12.89 -27.07
C ALA A 310 -7.63 13.21 -27.56
N ARG A 311 -7.89 14.48 -27.90
CA ARG A 311 -9.15 14.89 -28.52
C ARG A 311 -9.42 14.16 -29.82
N ALA A 312 -8.43 14.12 -30.72
CA ALA A 312 -8.57 13.45 -32.02
C ALA A 312 -8.82 11.94 -31.85
N ALA A 313 -8.11 11.29 -30.93
CA ALA A 313 -8.28 9.88 -30.61
C ALA A 313 -9.67 9.59 -30.04
N ALA A 314 -10.11 10.36 -29.04
CA ALA A 314 -11.44 10.22 -28.45
C ALA A 314 -12.56 10.43 -29.50
N GLN A 315 -12.44 11.47 -30.35
CA GLN A 315 -13.41 11.73 -31.42
C GLN A 315 -13.44 10.65 -32.50
N GLY A 316 -12.33 9.94 -32.73
CA GLY A 316 -12.23 8.86 -33.71
C GLY A 316 -12.67 7.49 -33.18
N ALA A 317 -12.49 7.25 -31.88
CA ALA A 317 -12.70 5.93 -31.28
C ALA A 317 -13.98 5.83 -30.45
N TYR A 318 -14.41 6.90 -29.78
CA TYR A 318 -15.53 6.83 -28.82
C TYR A 318 -16.88 7.02 -29.49
N PRO A 319 -17.95 6.37 -28.97
CA PRO A 319 -19.29 6.66 -29.43
C PRO A 319 -19.63 8.14 -29.21
N ALA A 320 -20.25 8.76 -30.23
CA ALA A 320 -20.59 10.18 -30.20
C ALA A 320 -21.56 10.54 -29.07
N GLU A 321 -22.40 9.58 -28.65
CA GLU A 321 -23.35 9.74 -27.54
C GLU A 321 -22.61 9.93 -26.20
N ASN A 322 -21.61 9.09 -25.89
CA ASN A 322 -20.79 9.23 -24.68
C ASN A 322 -20.07 10.59 -24.65
N LEU A 323 -19.42 10.97 -25.76
CA LEU A 323 -18.75 12.27 -25.85
C LEU A 323 -19.70 13.45 -25.65
N THR A 324 -20.93 13.35 -26.18
CA THR A 324 -21.95 14.39 -26.00
C THR A 324 -22.43 14.46 -24.56
N GLN A 325 -22.64 13.30 -23.93
CA GLN A 325 -23.03 13.20 -22.52
C GLN A 325 -21.96 13.82 -21.62
N PHE A 326 -20.70 13.42 -21.74
CA PHE A 326 -19.61 13.95 -20.91
C PHE A 326 -19.44 15.46 -21.07
N ARG A 327 -19.50 15.98 -22.30
CA ARG A 327 -19.44 17.43 -22.56
C ARG A 327 -20.60 18.18 -21.91
N THR A 328 -21.80 17.61 -21.97
CA THR A 328 -23.00 18.22 -21.38
C THR A 328 -22.83 18.31 -19.87
N ILE A 329 -22.47 17.20 -19.22
CA ILE A 329 -22.26 17.17 -17.77
C ILE A 329 -21.16 18.15 -17.34
N ALA A 330 -20.01 18.16 -18.03
CA ALA A 330 -18.92 19.08 -17.73
C ALA A 330 -19.30 20.56 -17.95
N SER A 331 -20.06 20.86 -19.01
CA SER A 331 -20.55 22.22 -19.27
C SER A 331 -21.57 22.68 -18.23
N ASP A 332 -22.49 21.80 -17.84
CA ASP A 332 -23.48 22.07 -16.78
C ASP A 332 -22.76 22.34 -15.44
N THR A 333 -21.77 21.51 -15.10
CA THR A 333 -20.96 21.66 -13.89
C THR A 333 -20.24 23.01 -13.89
N LEU A 334 -19.62 23.40 -15.02
CA LEU A 334 -18.97 24.70 -15.18
C LEU A 334 -19.96 25.86 -15.00
N HIS A 335 -21.20 25.71 -15.49
CA HIS A 335 -22.21 26.72 -15.30
C HIS A 335 -22.62 26.87 -13.83
N LEU A 336 -22.79 25.76 -13.11
CA LEU A 336 -23.13 25.74 -11.68
C LEU A 336 -22.02 26.36 -10.82
N VAL A 337 -20.75 26.03 -11.11
CA VAL A 337 -19.57 26.67 -10.50
C VAL A 337 -19.59 28.18 -10.73
N ALA A 338 -19.85 28.63 -11.97
CA ALA A 338 -19.91 30.06 -12.29
C ALA A 338 -21.07 30.79 -11.59
N GLN A 339 -22.13 30.08 -11.21
CA GLN A 339 -23.25 30.61 -10.42
C GLN A 339 -22.99 30.58 -8.91
N GLY A 340 -21.92 29.90 -8.46
CA GLY A 340 -21.62 29.68 -7.05
C GLY A 340 -22.50 28.62 -6.38
N ASP A 341 -23.21 27.79 -7.16
CA ASP A 341 -24.01 26.67 -6.64
C ASP A 341 -23.15 25.41 -6.48
N GLN A 342 -22.38 25.39 -5.40
CA GLN A 342 -21.39 24.34 -5.16
C GLN A 342 -22.03 22.96 -4.94
N ALA A 343 -23.17 22.91 -4.26
CA ALA A 343 -23.83 21.65 -3.95
C ALA A 343 -24.31 20.97 -5.23
N ALA A 344 -24.99 21.74 -6.10
CA ALA A 344 -25.42 21.23 -7.40
C ALA A 344 -24.23 20.89 -8.30
N ALA A 345 -23.14 21.67 -8.26
CA ALA A 345 -21.93 21.36 -9.01
C ALA A 345 -21.29 20.02 -8.57
N ALA A 346 -21.23 19.74 -7.26
CA ALA A 346 -20.72 18.48 -6.73
C ALA A 346 -21.61 17.28 -7.10
N ASP A 347 -22.94 17.45 -7.06
CA ASP A 347 -23.87 16.43 -7.53
C ASP A 347 -23.66 16.16 -9.03
N ARG A 348 -23.53 17.22 -9.85
CA ARG A 348 -23.32 17.08 -11.29
C ARG A 348 -21.96 16.49 -11.64
N ALA A 349 -20.93 16.75 -10.84
CA ALA A 349 -19.64 16.08 -10.94
C ALA A 349 -19.75 14.57 -10.64
N THR A 350 -20.67 14.16 -9.77
CA THR A 350 -20.99 12.74 -9.52
C THR A 350 -21.65 12.06 -10.70
N ASP A 351 -22.50 12.77 -11.43
CA ASP A 351 -23.02 12.25 -12.70
C ASP A 351 -21.91 12.04 -13.73
N LEU A 352 -20.87 12.88 -13.73
CA LEU A 352 -19.73 12.75 -14.65
C LEU A 352 -18.92 11.49 -14.35
N GLU A 353 -18.54 11.30 -13.08
CA GLU A 353 -17.84 10.12 -12.58
C GLU A 353 -18.63 8.84 -12.92
N THR A 354 -19.92 8.80 -12.53
CA THR A 354 -20.78 7.63 -12.80
C THR A 354 -20.86 7.31 -14.29
N ALA A 355 -21.10 8.31 -15.14
CA ALA A 355 -21.21 8.09 -16.58
C ALA A 355 -19.88 7.65 -17.22
N TRP A 356 -18.76 8.15 -16.71
CA TRP A 356 -17.42 7.79 -17.17
C TRP A 356 -17.09 6.34 -16.80
N ASP A 357 -17.32 5.96 -15.54
CA ASP A 357 -17.06 4.62 -15.01
C ASP A 357 -17.96 3.56 -15.67
N ASP A 358 -19.26 3.86 -15.83
CA ASP A 358 -20.21 3.00 -16.57
C ASP A 358 -19.75 2.72 -18.02
N SER A 359 -18.92 3.62 -18.58
CA SER A 359 -18.41 3.53 -19.94
C SER A 359 -16.98 2.99 -20.03
N GLN A 360 -16.30 2.76 -18.89
CA GLN A 360 -14.87 2.49 -18.82
C GLN A 360 -14.43 1.34 -19.73
N ASP A 361 -15.07 0.17 -19.64
CA ASP A 361 -14.71 -1.02 -20.42
C ASP A 361 -14.76 -0.75 -21.92
N ALA A 362 -15.82 -0.05 -22.37
CA ALA A 362 -16.03 0.26 -23.78
C ALA A 362 -15.04 1.30 -24.30
N LEU A 363 -14.79 2.36 -23.53
CA LEU A 363 -13.88 3.45 -23.92
C LEU A 363 -12.42 3.01 -23.90
N THR A 364 -12.04 2.23 -22.88
CA THR A 364 -10.70 1.64 -22.76
C THR A 364 -10.42 0.69 -23.92
N ALA A 365 -11.39 -0.17 -24.27
CA ALA A 365 -11.26 -1.09 -25.41
C ALA A 365 -11.18 -0.34 -26.75
N ALA A 366 -11.85 0.81 -26.87
CA ALA A 366 -11.85 1.62 -28.09
C ALA A 366 -10.53 2.39 -28.28
N ASP A 367 -10.09 3.13 -27.26
CA ASP A 367 -8.77 3.77 -27.21
C ASP A 367 -8.36 4.02 -25.76
N CYS A 368 -7.56 3.08 -25.26
CA CYS A 368 -6.97 3.10 -23.94
C CYS A 368 -6.20 4.40 -23.66
N ARG A 369 -5.39 4.90 -24.61
CA ARG A 369 -4.53 6.07 -24.37
C ARG A 369 -5.35 7.34 -24.23
N ALA A 370 -6.35 7.50 -25.08
CA ALA A 370 -7.31 8.59 -24.97
C ALA A 370 -8.08 8.50 -23.65
N TRP A 371 -8.39 7.28 -23.19
CA TRP A 371 -9.15 7.04 -21.98
C TRP A 371 -8.34 7.54 -20.80
N THR A 372 -7.11 7.03 -20.65
CA THR A 372 -6.19 7.45 -19.58
C THR A 372 -5.95 8.95 -19.60
N PHE A 373 -5.82 9.59 -20.77
CA PHE A 373 -5.61 11.03 -20.82
C PHE A 373 -6.82 11.83 -20.30
N ILE A 374 -8.04 11.44 -20.69
CA ILE A 374 -9.27 12.12 -20.27
C ILE A 374 -9.59 11.81 -18.80
N ASP A 375 -9.37 10.57 -18.37
CA ASP A 375 -9.49 10.09 -16.99
C ASP A 375 -8.66 10.96 -16.03
N ASN A 376 -7.38 11.16 -16.34
CA ASN A 376 -6.49 12.08 -15.61
C ASN A 376 -6.96 13.56 -15.60
N GLN A 377 -7.88 13.96 -16.48
CA GLN A 377 -8.48 15.30 -16.46
C GLN A 377 -9.82 15.36 -15.72
N ILE A 378 -10.45 14.21 -15.47
CA ILE A 378 -11.66 14.12 -14.65
C ILE A 378 -11.27 14.24 -13.17
N ASP A 379 -10.15 13.65 -12.72
CA ASP A 379 -9.74 13.72 -11.31
C ASP A 379 -9.61 15.16 -10.76
N PRO A 380 -8.96 16.11 -11.46
CA PRO A 380 -8.90 17.50 -11.02
C PRO A 380 -10.27 18.18 -10.98
N VAL A 381 -11.21 17.78 -11.85
CA VAL A 381 -12.59 18.29 -11.82
C VAL A 381 -13.30 17.79 -10.56
N LEU A 382 -13.28 16.48 -10.30
CA LEU A 382 -13.96 15.89 -9.14
C LEU A 382 -13.38 16.42 -7.82
N SER A 383 -12.05 16.42 -7.69
CA SER A 383 -11.35 16.86 -6.48
C SER A 383 -11.53 18.36 -6.19
N SER A 384 -11.51 19.22 -7.21
CA SER A 384 -11.69 20.67 -7.02
C SER A 384 -13.15 21.01 -6.64
N VAL A 385 -14.13 20.47 -7.36
CA VAL A 385 -15.55 20.77 -7.15
C VAL A 385 -16.09 20.16 -5.85
N ARG A 386 -15.54 19.03 -5.40
CA ARG A 386 -15.95 18.37 -4.13
C ARG A 386 -15.10 18.80 -2.92
N SER A 387 -14.19 19.75 -3.10
CA SER A 387 -13.33 20.24 -2.02
C SER A 387 -14.16 20.82 -0.86
N GLY A 388 -13.70 20.59 0.38
CA GLY A 388 -14.28 21.24 1.56
C GLY A 388 -14.04 22.75 1.61
N ASN A 389 -13.11 23.27 0.80
CA ASN A 389 -12.88 24.70 0.56
C ASN A 389 -12.66 24.91 -0.97
N PRO A 390 -13.74 24.99 -1.76
CA PRO A 390 -13.64 25.09 -3.20
C PRO A 390 -13.08 26.43 -3.66
N ASP A 391 -12.26 26.40 -4.71
CA ASP A 391 -11.70 27.58 -5.36
C ASP A 391 -12.20 27.66 -6.80
N ALA A 392 -13.05 28.65 -7.08
CA ALA A 392 -13.73 28.77 -8.36
C ALA A 392 -12.77 28.93 -9.56
N ALA A 393 -11.57 29.48 -9.36
CA ALA A 393 -10.59 29.59 -10.43
C ALA A 393 -10.03 28.21 -10.82
N THR A 394 -9.66 27.41 -9.82
CA THR A 394 -9.16 26.05 -9.99
C THR A 394 -10.21 25.13 -10.63
N GLU A 395 -11.47 25.22 -10.18
CA GLU A 395 -12.58 24.44 -10.73
C GLU A 395 -12.84 24.78 -12.20
N GLN A 396 -12.90 26.08 -12.53
CA GLN A 396 -13.11 26.54 -13.89
C GLN A 396 -11.95 26.13 -14.81
N GLU A 397 -10.70 26.18 -14.34
CA GLU A 397 -9.54 25.75 -15.09
C GLU A 397 -9.60 24.24 -15.40
N ALA A 398 -9.91 23.40 -14.39
CA ALA A 398 -10.04 21.96 -14.57
C ALA A 398 -11.15 21.61 -15.56
N LEU A 399 -12.34 22.20 -15.40
CA LEU A 399 -13.49 21.97 -16.29
C LEU A 399 -13.23 22.45 -17.71
N GLN A 400 -12.58 23.61 -17.89
CA GLN A 400 -12.21 24.10 -19.22
C GLN A 400 -11.16 23.22 -19.90
N SER A 401 -10.20 22.68 -19.13
CA SER A 401 -9.22 21.72 -19.65
C SER A 401 -9.91 20.45 -20.16
N LEU A 402 -10.81 19.87 -19.36
CA LEU A 402 -11.60 18.70 -19.74
C LEU A 402 -12.45 18.96 -20.99
N LEU A 403 -13.18 20.08 -21.03
CA LEU A 403 -13.98 20.48 -22.19
C LEU A 403 -13.12 20.71 -23.44
N GLY A 404 -11.90 21.23 -23.28
CA GLY A 404 -10.93 21.39 -24.37
C GLY A 404 -10.59 20.06 -25.05
N THR A 405 -10.44 19.00 -24.26
CA THR A 405 -10.12 17.63 -24.69
C THR A 405 -11.33 16.90 -25.25
N LEU A 406 -12.47 16.93 -24.55
CA LEU A 406 -13.72 16.35 -25.03
C LEU A 406 -14.16 17.01 -26.35
N GLY A 407 -13.81 18.29 -26.54
CA GLY A 407 -14.01 19.08 -27.73
C GLY A 407 -15.32 19.87 -27.73
N ALA A 408 -15.45 20.78 -28.70
CA ALA A 408 -16.69 21.52 -28.91
C ALA A 408 -17.78 20.59 -29.48
N GLY A 409 -19.00 20.77 -29.00
CA GLY A 409 -20.21 20.17 -29.58
C GLY A 409 -20.57 20.79 -30.93
#